data_AF-A0A917SQ26-F1
#
_entry.id   AF-A0A917SQ26-F1
#
_cell.length_a   1.000
_cell.length_b   1.000
_cell.length_c   1.000
_cell.angle_alpha   90.00
_cell.angle_beta   90.00
_cell.angle_gamma   90.00
#
_symmetry.space_group_name_H-M   'P 1'
#
loop_
_entity.id
_entity.type
_entity.pdbx_description
1 polymer ?
#
loop_
_entity_poly.entity_id
_entity_poly.type
_entity_poly.pdbx_seq_one_letter_code
_entity_poly.pdbx_strand_id
1 'polypeptide(L)'
;MGMIAGLLSAIFGDGRNLIRETAEVFRENAEAGAVRDLDRQSAALRQFAAEFQPRRGLFDALIDGLNRLPRPLLALGTIGLMVSAMVDPVWFGERMMGLALVPEALWWLMGAVVSFYFGARHQLKGQQFQREIAETLARSPAAEPAPGLEARSEAHSEAHSEAEPNPALDDWRFSR
;
A
#
# COMPACT_ATOMS: atom_id res chain seq x y z
N MET A 1 -64.91 -16.76 -15.84
CA MET A 1 -63.50 -16.53 -15.45
C MET A 1 -63.35 -15.15 -14.85
N GLY A 2 -63.40 -15.07 -13.52
CA GLY A 2 -62.52 -14.17 -12.77
C GLY A 2 -62.82 -12.66 -12.61
N MET A 3 -64.00 -12.11 -12.90
CA MET A 3 -64.27 -10.68 -12.60
C MET A 3 -64.17 -10.37 -11.09
N ILE A 4 -64.63 -11.30 -10.25
CA ILE A 4 -64.52 -11.21 -8.78
C ILE A 4 -63.07 -11.41 -8.31
N ALA A 5 -62.29 -12.27 -8.99
CA ALA A 5 -60.87 -12.45 -8.70
C ALA A 5 -60.05 -11.20 -9.07
N GLY A 6 -60.40 -10.51 -10.17
CA GLY A 6 -59.78 -9.23 -10.55
C GLY A 6 -60.11 -8.10 -9.59
N LEU A 7 -61.34 -8.05 -9.05
CA LEU A 7 -61.77 -7.04 -8.09
C LEU A 7 -61.17 -7.28 -6.69
N LEU A 8 -61.09 -8.55 -6.25
CA LEU A 8 -60.37 -8.93 -5.03
C LEU A 8 -58.86 -8.71 -5.17
N SER A 9 -58.28 -8.95 -6.35
CA SER A 9 -56.87 -8.64 -6.62
C SER A 9 -56.60 -7.13 -6.68
N ALA A 10 -57.55 -6.30 -7.11
CA ALA A 10 -57.40 -4.85 -7.10
C ALA A 10 -57.49 -4.26 -5.69
N ILE A 11 -58.27 -4.88 -4.80
CA ILE A 11 -58.46 -4.44 -3.41
C ILE A 11 -57.39 -5.02 -2.47
N PHE A 12 -56.98 -6.27 -2.66
CA PHE A 12 -56.03 -6.97 -1.77
C PHE A 12 -54.65 -7.23 -2.38
N GLY A 13 -54.45 -7.07 -3.69
CA GLY A 13 -53.19 -7.38 -4.37
C GLY A 13 -52.10 -6.33 -4.18
N ASP A 14 -52.46 -5.11 -3.81
CA ASP A 14 -51.56 -3.96 -3.66
C ASP A 14 -51.17 -3.68 -2.19
N GLY A 15 -51.79 -4.41 -1.24
CA GLY A 15 -51.62 -4.21 0.20
C GLY A 15 -50.23 -4.55 0.75
N ARG A 16 -49.41 -5.32 0.02
CA ARG A 16 -48.05 -5.64 0.47
C ARG A 16 -47.10 -4.44 0.40
N ASN A 17 -47.32 -3.52 -0.54
CA ASN A 17 -46.55 -2.29 -0.61
C ASN A 17 -47.08 -1.25 0.38
N LEU A 18 -48.39 -1.12 0.52
CA LEU A 18 -49.00 -0.16 1.44
C LEU A 18 -48.76 -0.50 2.93
N ILE A 19 -48.77 -1.78 3.31
CA ILE A 19 -48.45 -2.19 4.70
C ILE A 19 -46.96 -1.99 4.97
N ARG A 20 -46.08 -2.22 3.98
CA ARG A 20 -44.65 -1.93 4.08
C ARG A 20 -44.41 -0.43 4.22
N GLU A 21 -44.99 0.40 3.35
CA GLU A 21 -44.89 1.85 3.38
C GLU A 21 -45.46 2.44 4.68
N THR A 22 -46.58 1.89 5.19
CA THR A 22 -47.18 2.37 6.45
C THR A 22 -46.43 1.85 7.69
N ALA A 23 -45.84 0.65 7.65
CA ALA A 23 -45.00 0.14 8.74
C ALA A 23 -43.63 0.83 8.78
N GLU A 24 -43.07 1.23 7.64
CA GLU A 24 -41.85 2.03 7.53
C GLU A 24 -42.03 3.45 8.12
N VAL A 25 -43.26 3.97 8.22
CA VAL A 25 -43.60 5.23 8.90
C VAL A 25 -43.52 5.13 10.43
N PHE A 26 -43.74 3.94 11.01
CA PHE A 26 -43.70 3.73 12.47
C PHE A 26 -42.45 2.98 12.97
N ARG A 27 -41.71 2.33 12.07
CA ARG A 27 -40.49 1.59 12.38
C ARG A 27 -39.51 1.74 11.23
N GLU A 28 -38.41 2.44 11.48
CA GLU A 28 -37.35 2.63 10.50
C GLU A 28 -36.89 1.29 9.91
N ASN A 29 -36.86 1.22 8.58
CA ASN A 29 -36.35 0.05 7.88
C ASN A 29 -34.85 -0.09 8.22
N ALA A 30 -34.52 -1.12 9.01
CA ALA A 30 -33.18 -1.32 9.56
C ALA A 30 -32.08 -1.39 8.49
N GLU A 31 -32.42 -1.90 7.30
CA GLU A 31 -31.50 -1.97 6.16
C GLU A 31 -31.30 -0.58 5.53
N ALA A 32 -32.38 0.19 5.35
CA ALA A 32 -32.29 1.58 4.88
C ALA A 32 -31.56 2.49 5.89
N GLY A 33 -31.63 2.18 7.18
CA GLY A 33 -30.82 2.82 8.24
C GLY A 33 -29.34 2.45 8.14
N ALA A 34 -29.03 1.15 8.01
CA ALA A 34 -27.66 0.66 7.86
C ALA A 34 -26.96 1.21 6.60
N VAL A 35 -27.67 1.33 5.47
CA VAL A 35 -27.13 1.96 4.25
C VAL A 35 -26.80 3.43 4.49
N ARG A 36 -27.69 4.18 5.14
CA ARG A 36 -27.43 5.60 5.48
C ARG A 36 -26.26 5.76 6.44
N ASP A 37 -26.12 4.88 7.41
CA ASP A 37 -24.99 4.91 8.35
C ASP A 37 -23.65 4.58 7.67
N LEU A 38 -23.64 3.59 6.77
CA LEU A 38 -22.47 3.26 5.96
C LEU A 38 -22.11 4.40 5.00
N ASP A 39 -23.09 5.06 4.40
CA ASP A 39 -22.87 6.25 3.58
C ASP A 39 -22.28 7.40 4.40
N ARG A 40 -22.81 7.68 5.61
CA ARG A 40 -22.24 8.69 6.51
C ARG A 40 -20.81 8.36 6.91
N GLN A 41 -20.53 7.11 7.29
CA GLN A 41 -19.18 6.68 7.65
C GLN A 41 -18.21 6.76 6.48
N SER A 42 -18.61 6.28 5.30
CA SER A 42 -17.75 6.33 4.11
C SER A 42 -17.49 7.76 3.63
N ALA A 43 -18.47 8.66 3.78
CA ALA A 43 -18.31 10.08 3.51
C ALA A 43 -17.34 10.74 4.50
N ALA A 44 -17.46 10.44 5.80
CA ALA A 44 -16.55 10.93 6.84
C ALA A 44 -15.11 10.45 6.61
N LEU A 45 -14.92 9.17 6.25
CA LEU A 45 -13.60 8.62 5.93
C LEU A 45 -12.99 9.24 4.67
N ARG A 46 -13.82 9.49 3.63
CA ARG A 46 -13.36 10.19 2.41
C ARG A 46 -12.94 11.64 2.71
N GLN A 47 -13.70 12.35 3.54
CA GLN A 47 -13.35 13.70 3.95
C GLN A 47 -12.05 13.70 4.77
N PHE A 48 -11.92 12.81 5.76
CA PHE A 48 -10.68 12.63 6.51
C PHE A 48 -9.50 12.34 5.56
N ALA A 49 -9.65 11.40 4.62
CA ALA A 49 -8.58 11.07 3.67
C ALA A 49 -8.18 12.28 2.80
N ALA A 50 -9.14 13.11 2.39
CA ALA A 50 -8.88 14.31 1.60
C ALA A 50 -8.19 15.42 2.41
N GLU A 51 -8.52 15.56 3.70
CA GLU A 51 -7.96 16.58 4.58
C GLU A 51 -6.54 16.25 5.04
N PHE A 52 -6.23 14.96 5.23
CA PHE A 52 -4.92 14.48 5.66
C PHE A 52 -3.95 14.16 4.51
N GLN A 53 -4.26 14.52 3.25
CA GLN A 53 -3.27 14.40 2.18
C GLN A 53 -2.13 15.41 2.38
N PRO A 54 -0.86 14.95 2.47
CA PRO A 54 0.27 15.86 2.56
C PRO A 54 0.36 16.69 1.27
N ARG A 55 0.06 17.99 1.38
CA ARG A 55 0.22 18.97 0.29
C ARG A 55 1.71 19.20 0.06
N ARG A 56 2.31 18.42 -0.83
CA ARG A 56 3.69 18.62 -1.29
C ARG A 56 3.76 19.86 -2.18
N GLY A 57 4.51 20.88 -1.74
CA GLY A 57 4.73 22.09 -2.51
C GLY A 57 5.80 21.92 -3.59
N LEU A 58 5.90 22.88 -4.50
CA LEU A 58 7.00 22.97 -5.47
C LEU A 58 8.36 23.11 -4.77
N PHE A 59 8.40 23.80 -3.63
CA PHE A 59 9.59 23.89 -2.79
C PHE A 59 10.03 22.51 -2.29
N ASP A 60 9.10 21.68 -1.81
CA ASP A 60 9.42 20.33 -1.35
C ASP A 60 9.97 19.47 -2.49
N ALA A 61 9.39 19.59 -3.70
CA ALA A 61 9.87 18.89 -4.88
C ALA A 61 11.29 19.34 -5.29
N LEU A 62 11.59 20.64 -5.20
CA LEU A 62 12.92 21.18 -5.46
C LEU A 62 13.94 20.65 -4.45
N ILE A 63 13.62 20.72 -3.15
CA ILE A 63 14.51 20.25 -2.08
C ILE A 63 14.70 18.73 -2.17
N ASP A 64 13.66 17.97 -2.52
CA ASP A 64 13.79 16.53 -2.72
C ASP A 64 14.65 16.22 -3.95
N GLY A 65 14.51 16.99 -5.02
CA GLY A 65 15.40 16.94 -6.19
C GLY A 65 16.86 17.19 -5.81
N LEU A 66 17.14 18.29 -5.13
CA LEU A 66 18.48 18.67 -4.68
C LEU A 66 19.12 17.59 -3.78
N ASN A 67 18.34 17.01 -2.86
CA ASN A 67 18.80 15.93 -2.00
C ASN A 67 19.03 14.60 -2.73
N ARG A 68 18.48 14.43 -3.94
CA ARG A 68 18.68 13.24 -4.79
C ARG A 68 19.81 13.40 -5.78
N LEU A 69 20.24 14.63 -6.09
CA LEU A 69 21.36 14.93 -6.99
C LEU A 69 22.71 14.30 -6.62
N PRO A 70 23.07 14.04 -5.34
CA PRO A 70 24.39 13.50 -5.03
C PRO A 70 24.70 12.18 -5.75
N ARG A 71 23.72 11.26 -5.85
CA ARG A 71 23.92 9.97 -6.52
C ARG A 71 24.21 10.12 -8.03
N PRO A 72 23.36 10.83 -8.81
CA PRO A 72 23.65 11.14 -10.21
C PRO A 72 24.97 11.88 -10.40
N LEU A 73 25.27 12.87 -9.55
CA LEU A 73 26.51 13.65 -9.66
C LEU A 73 27.75 12.79 -9.45
N LEU A 74 27.73 11.84 -8.50
CA LEU A 74 28.84 10.92 -8.32
C LEU A 74 29.04 10.02 -9.54
N ALA A 75 27.95 9.47 -10.10
CA ALA A 75 28.03 8.60 -11.28
C ALA A 75 28.49 9.35 -12.54
N LEU A 76 27.92 10.53 -12.80
CA LEU A 76 28.31 11.35 -13.95
C LEU A 76 29.70 11.96 -13.73
N GLY A 77 30.05 12.28 -12.49
CA GLY A 77 31.36 12.81 -12.12
C GLY A 77 32.48 11.80 -12.33
N THR A 78 32.29 10.52 -12.00
CA THR A 78 33.30 9.48 -12.25
C THR A 78 33.49 9.22 -13.73
N ILE A 79 32.40 9.16 -14.51
CA ILE A 79 32.47 9.07 -15.98
C ILE A 79 33.18 10.31 -16.54
N GLY A 80 32.82 11.50 -16.07
CA GLY A 80 33.44 12.76 -16.47
C GLY A 80 34.94 12.82 -16.17
N LEU A 81 35.37 12.31 -15.02
CA LEU A 81 36.80 12.19 -14.68
C LEU A 81 37.52 11.26 -15.66
N MET A 82 36.95 10.10 -15.98
CA MET A 82 37.53 9.17 -16.95
C MET A 82 37.65 9.80 -18.34
N VAL A 83 36.62 10.52 -18.79
CA VAL A 83 36.65 11.26 -20.06
C VAL A 83 37.69 12.37 -20.02
N SER A 84 37.77 13.14 -18.92
CA SER A 84 38.74 14.23 -18.79
C SER A 84 40.18 13.75 -18.89
N ALA A 85 40.48 12.56 -18.35
CA ALA A 85 41.80 11.94 -18.45
C ALA A 85 42.18 11.58 -19.90
N MET A 86 41.19 11.29 -20.76
CA MET A 86 41.42 11.00 -22.19
C MET A 86 41.47 12.27 -23.05
N VAL A 87 40.69 13.30 -22.71
CA VAL A 87 40.59 14.54 -23.49
C VAL A 87 41.80 15.45 -23.26
N ASP A 88 42.22 15.64 -22.00
CA ASP A 88 43.39 16.45 -21.64
C ASP A 88 44.15 15.81 -20.47
N PRO A 89 45.12 14.92 -20.76
CA PRO A 89 45.85 14.18 -19.73
C PRO A 89 46.78 15.07 -18.90
N VAL A 90 47.28 16.18 -19.46
CA VAL A 90 48.18 17.10 -18.74
C VAL A 90 47.38 17.87 -17.70
N TRP A 91 46.24 18.44 -18.10
CA TRP A 91 45.32 19.12 -17.19
C TRP A 91 44.86 18.21 -16.06
N PHE A 92 44.50 16.96 -16.39
CA PHE A 92 44.07 15.97 -15.38
C PHE A 92 45.20 15.64 -14.40
N GLY A 93 46.42 15.42 -14.89
CA GLY A 93 47.60 15.12 -14.07
C GLY A 93 47.91 16.21 -13.04
N GLU A 94 47.83 17.48 -13.43
CA GLU A 94 48.03 18.60 -12.51
C GLU A 94 47.01 18.61 -11.36
N ARG A 95 45.74 18.30 -11.62
CA ARG A 95 44.70 18.20 -10.57
C ARG A 95 44.95 17.01 -9.65
N MET A 96 45.35 15.87 -10.20
CA MET A 96 45.65 14.67 -9.41
C MET A 96 46.84 14.88 -8.48
N MET A 97 47.85 15.66 -8.91
CA MET A 97 48.97 16.04 -8.05
C MET A 97 48.52 16.95 -6.90
N GLY A 98 47.59 17.87 -7.15
CA GLY A 98 46.94 18.64 -6.08
C GLY A 98 46.17 17.76 -5.09
N LEU A 99 45.44 16.76 -5.56
CA LEU A 99 44.74 15.80 -4.69
C LEU A 99 45.69 14.94 -3.86
N ALA A 100 46.86 14.58 -4.41
CA ALA A 100 47.88 13.82 -3.69
C ALA A 100 48.50 14.59 -2.51
N LEU A 101 48.46 15.93 -2.54
CA LEU A 101 48.95 16.78 -1.46
C LEU A 101 47.92 16.96 -0.33
N VAL A 102 46.68 16.49 -0.50
CA VAL A 102 45.64 16.61 0.53
C VAL A 102 46.02 15.73 1.73
N PRO A 103 46.13 16.29 2.96
CA PRO A 103 46.47 15.53 4.15
C PRO A 103 45.50 14.36 4.41
N GLU A 104 46.03 13.23 4.89
CA GLU A 104 45.25 12.03 5.20
C GLU A 104 44.08 12.31 6.17
N ALA A 105 44.30 13.18 7.16
CA ALA A 105 43.27 13.56 8.12
C ALA A 105 42.01 14.18 7.45
N LEU A 106 42.17 14.90 6.33
CA LEU A 106 41.03 15.48 5.61
C LEU A 106 40.25 14.42 4.83
N TRP A 107 40.91 13.37 4.34
CA TRP A 107 40.24 12.23 3.73
C TRP A 107 39.37 11.49 4.75
N TRP A 108 39.90 11.26 5.96
CA TRP A 108 39.14 10.69 7.07
C TRP A 108 37.96 11.56 7.47
N LEU A 109 38.15 12.88 7.57
CA LEU A 109 37.07 13.82 7.89
C LEU A 109 35.96 13.79 6.83
N MET A 110 36.33 13.84 5.54
CA MET A 110 35.35 13.75 4.45
C MET A 110 34.59 12.42 4.50
N GLY A 111 35.29 11.29 4.68
CA GLY A 111 34.67 9.98 4.84
C GLY A 111 33.71 9.92 6.01
N ALA A 112 34.07 10.50 7.16
CA ALA A 112 33.23 10.56 8.35
C ALA A 112 31.96 11.40 8.12
N VAL A 113 32.08 12.60 7.55
CA VAL A 113 30.93 13.48 7.28
C VAL A 113 29.96 12.85 6.28
N VAL A 114 30.48 12.29 5.18
CA VAL A 114 29.68 11.61 4.15
C VAL A 114 28.99 10.39 4.75
N SER A 115 29.72 9.55 5.50
CA SER A 115 29.17 8.36 6.15
C SER A 115 28.10 8.72 7.18
N PHE A 116 28.29 9.79 7.94
CA PHE A 116 27.28 10.26 8.90
C PHE A 116 26.01 10.74 8.18
N TYR A 117 26.15 11.59 7.16
CA TYR A 117 25.02 12.14 6.41
C TYR A 117 24.20 11.04 5.72
N PHE A 118 24.86 10.17 4.96
CA PHE A 118 24.18 9.10 4.23
C PHE A 118 23.79 7.93 5.13
N GLY A 119 24.57 7.63 6.17
CA GLY A 119 24.27 6.59 7.16
C GLY A 119 22.99 6.90 7.94
N ALA A 120 22.85 8.12 8.47
CA ALA A 120 21.62 8.53 9.15
C ALA A 120 20.39 8.52 8.21
N ARG A 121 20.57 8.94 6.95
CA ARG A 121 19.48 8.93 5.96
C ARG A 121 19.06 7.52 5.54
N HIS A 122 20.00 6.58 5.45
CA HIS A 122 19.67 5.17 5.20
C HIS A 122 18.90 4.54 6.35
N GLN A 123 19.24 4.87 7.60
CA GLN A 123 18.51 4.40 8.78
C GLN A 123 17.06 4.89 8.80
N LEU A 124 16.83 6.17 8.50
CA LEU A 124 15.48 6.75 8.43
C LEU A 124 14.60 6.05 7.38
N LYS A 125 15.18 5.69 6.22
CA LYS A 125 14.44 5.00 5.16
C LYS A 125 14.10 3.54 5.54
N GLY A 126 14.96 2.87 6.29
CA GLY A 126 14.69 1.53 6.83
C GLY A 126 13.51 1.54 7.83
N GLN A 127 13.44 2.55 8.69
CA GLN A 127 12.33 2.72 9.62
C GLN A 127 11.00 3.04 8.92
N GLN A 128 11.03 3.85 7.85
CA GLN A 128 9.85 4.13 7.03
C GLN A 128 9.29 2.85 6.39
N PHE A 129 10.16 1.99 5.85
CA PHE A 129 9.75 0.71 5.26
C PHE A 129 9.12 -0.23 6.30
N GLN A 130 9.70 -0.34 7.49
CA GLN A 130 9.12 -1.12 8.59
C GLN A 130 7.74 -0.58 9.00
N ARG A 131 7.59 0.76 9.03
CA ARG A 131 6.31 1.41 9.36
C ARG A 131 5.25 1.17 8.27
N GLU A 132 5.63 1.23 7.00
CA GLU A 132 4.74 0.93 5.87
C GLU A 132 4.29 -0.55 5.88
N ILE A 133 5.18 -1.49 6.22
CA ILE A 133 4.83 -2.90 6.41
C ILE A 133 3.85 -3.06 7.57
N ALA A 134 4.12 -2.43 8.72
CA ALA A 134 3.24 -2.51 9.88
C ALA A 134 1.85 -1.93 9.58
N GLU A 135 1.78 -0.82 8.85
CA GLU A 135 0.53 -0.19 8.43
C GLU A 135 -0.23 -1.05 7.40
N THR A 136 0.49 -1.68 6.47
CA THR A 136 -0.11 -2.62 5.49
C THR A 136 -0.66 -3.86 6.19
N LEU A 137 0.06 -4.40 7.18
CA LEU A 137 -0.40 -5.53 7.99
C LEU A 137 -1.61 -5.15 8.87
N ALA A 138 -1.64 -3.93 9.41
CA ALA A 138 -2.77 -3.42 10.19
C ALA A 138 -4.01 -3.10 9.34
N ARG A 139 -3.82 -2.77 8.05
CA ARG A 139 -4.92 -2.57 7.08
C ARG A 139 -5.35 -3.83 6.36
N SER A 140 -4.53 -4.88 6.37
CA SER A 140 -5.03 -6.21 6.01
C SER A 140 -6.10 -6.53 7.05
N PRO A 141 -7.36 -6.73 6.66
CA PRO A 141 -8.30 -7.32 7.60
C PRO A 141 -7.64 -8.64 7.96
N ALA A 142 -7.20 -8.78 9.22
CA ALA A 142 -7.17 -10.10 9.81
C ALA A 142 -8.56 -10.63 9.48
N ALA A 143 -8.60 -11.66 8.63
CA ALA A 143 -9.85 -12.30 8.27
C ALA A 143 -10.48 -12.67 9.60
N GLU A 144 -11.40 -11.84 10.09
CA GLU A 144 -12.33 -12.27 11.11
C GLU A 144 -12.92 -13.51 10.47
N PRO A 145 -12.75 -14.69 11.08
CA PRO A 145 -13.33 -15.90 10.55
C PRO A 145 -14.82 -15.61 10.52
N ALA A 146 -15.35 -15.33 9.33
CA ALA A 146 -16.77 -15.14 9.14
C ALA A 146 -17.45 -16.34 9.81
N PRO A 147 -18.41 -16.12 10.72
CA PRO A 147 -19.06 -17.22 11.43
C PRO A 147 -19.72 -18.11 10.39
N GLY A 148 -19.07 -19.24 10.07
CA GLY A 148 -19.40 -20.09 8.92
C GLY A 148 -18.21 -20.61 8.12
N LEU A 149 -17.02 -20.01 8.25
CA LEU A 149 -15.78 -20.56 7.67
C LEU A 149 -15.26 -21.77 8.44
N GLU A 150 -15.49 -21.85 9.75
CA GLU A 150 -15.14 -23.02 10.57
C GLU A 150 -15.96 -24.26 10.17
N ALA A 151 -17.28 -24.11 10.02
CA ALA A 151 -18.15 -25.19 9.54
C ALA A 151 -17.81 -25.63 8.10
N ARG A 152 -17.34 -24.69 7.26
CA ARG A 152 -16.90 -25.00 5.90
C ARG A 152 -15.49 -25.60 5.88
N SER A 153 -14.62 -25.25 6.83
CA SER A 153 -13.28 -25.82 7.02
C SER A 153 -13.36 -27.25 7.55
N GLU A 154 -14.26 -27.54 8.50
CA GLU A 154 -14.52 -28.89 9.00
C GLU A 154 -15.07 -29.79 7.89
N ALA A 155 -16.08 -29.31 7.12
CA ALA A 155 -16.60 -30.02 5.96
C ALA A 155 -15.56 -30.20 4.83
N HIS A 156 -14.64 -29.24 4.64
CA HIS A 156 -13.56 -29.35 3.68
C HIS A 156 -12.44 -30.28 4.18
N SER A 157 -12.18 -30.31 5.49
CA SER A 157 -11.17 -31.17 6.11
C SER A 157 -11.64 -32.64 6.16
N GLU A 158 -12.93 -32.90 6.35
CA GLU A 158 -13.54 -34.23 6.20
C GLU A 158 -13.50 -34.69 4.73
N ALA A 159 -13.83 -33.80 3.77
CA ALA A 159 -13.71 -34.10 2.34
C ALA A 159 -12.26 -34.32 1.86
N HIS A 160 -11.27 -33.70 2.53
CA HIS A 160 -9.83 -33.95 2.27
C HIS A 160 -9.33 -35.26 2.88
N SER A 161 -10.06 -35.88 3.81
CA SER A 161 -9.71 -37.18 4.39
C SER A 161 -10.18 -38.37 3.53
N GLU A 162 -11.21 -38.17 2.70
CA GLU A 162 -11.69 -39.14 1.70
C GLU A 162 -11.15 -38.91 0.29
N ALA A 163 -10.36 -37.84 0.07
CA ALA A 163 -9.73 -37.60 -1.22
C ALA A 163 -8.64 -38.64 -1.48
N GLU A 164 -8.80 -39.42 -2.55
CA GLU A 164 -7.79 -40.36 -3.06
C GLU A 164 -6.40 -39.70 -3.12
N PRO A 165 -5.34 -40.43 -2.75
CA PRO A 165 -3.99 -39.89 -2.65
C PRO A 165 -3.59 -39.22 -3.97
N ASN A 166 -3.24 -37.93 -3.89
CA ASN A 166 -2.88 -37.12 -5.04
C ASN A 166 -1.43 -37.42 -5.46
N PRO A 167 -1.20 -38.14 -6.58
CA PRO A 167 0.14 -38.58 -6.98
C PRO A 167 1.08 -37.40 -7.30
N ALA A 168 0.55 -36.25 -7.72
CA ALA A 168 1.36 -35.07 -8.03
C ALA A 168 1.94 -34.41 -6.77
N LEU A 169 1.26 -34.54 -5.62
CA LEU A 169 1.77 -34.03 -4.33
C LEU A 169 2.87 -34.92 -3.75
N ASP A 170 2.79 -36.23 -3.99
CA ASP A 170 3.82 -37.16 -3.54
C ASP A 170 5.10 -37.03 -4.38
N ASP A 171 4.99 -36.93 -5.71
CA ASP A 171 6.14 -36.65 -6.59
C ASP A 171 6.89 -35.38 -6.18
N TRP A 172 6.17 -34.32 -5.79
CA TRP A 172 6.80 -33.09 -5.33
C TRP A 172 7.54 -33.27 -3.99
N ARG A 173 6.98 -34.04 -3.06
CA ARG A 173 7.63 -34.33 -1.76
C ARG A 173 8.88 -35.18 -1.90
N PHE A 174 8.91 -36.11 -2.85
CA PHE A 174 10.09 -36.93 -3.15
C PHE A 174 11.17 -36.19 -3.96
N SER A 175 10.85 -35.01 -4.50
CA SER A 175 11.79 -34.19 -5.29
C SER A 175 12.66 -33.22 -4.47
N ARG A 176 12.69 -33.36 -3.13
CA ARG A 176 13.48 -32.52 -2.21
C ARG A 176 14.65 -33.26 -1.60
#